data_AF-A0A7X3D273-F1
#
_entry.id   AF-A0A7X3D273-F1
#
_cell.length_a   1.000
_cell.length_b   1.000
_cell.length_c   1.000
_cell.angle_alpha   90.00
_cell.angle_beta   90.00
_cell.angle_gamma   90.00
#
_symmetry.space_group_name_H-M   'P 1'
#
loop_
_entity.id
_entity.type
_entity.pdbx_description
1 polymer ?
#
loop_
_entity_poly.entity_id
_entity_poly.type
_entity_poly.pdbx_seq_one_letter_code
_entity_poly.pdbx_strand_id
1 'polypeptide(L)'
;MFSKNKNRSEVDLEQHEMLENAQTRIKQKKRLYVHFVIFLIGSVFLILINKILKYGETYDWFIWCITFWAFLFIIHAFNVFVTQKFMGKDWERTQREKLVAKQKKRIAEIQKEIETDFPLSKINKKIEP
;
A
#
# COMPACT_ATOMS: atom_id res chain seq x y z
N MET A 1 38.73 18.94 5.09
CA MET A 1 38.44 17.52 5.39
C MET A 1 36.92 17.38 5.59
N PHE A 2 36.15 17.22 4.51
CA PHE A 2 34.68 17.17 4.53
C PHE A 2 34.21 15.89 3.85
N SER A 3 34.28 14.77 4.55
CA SER A 3 33.63 13.54 4.07
C SER A 3 33.43 12.60 5.25
N LYS A 4 32.21 12.57 5.79
CA LYS A 4 31.69 11.49 6.66
C LYS A 4 30.22 11.60 7.08
N ASN A 5 29.44 12.59 6.60
CA ASN A 5 28.06 12.79 7.10
C ASN A 5 26.93 12.27 6.19
N LYS A 6 27.21 11.85 4.95
CA LYS A 6 26.18 11.40 3.99
C LYS A 6 25.52 10.08 4.38
N ASN A 7 26.27 9.19 5.04
CA ASN A 7 25.76 7.91 5.52
C ASN A 7 24.79 8.08 6.71
N ARG A 8 25.03 9.07 7.60
CA ARG A 8 24.11 9.39 8.70
C ARG A 8 22.76 9.91 8.20
N SER A 9 22.74 10.76 7.17
CA SER A 9 21.48 11.29 6.61
C SER A 9 20.64 10.22 5.90
N GLU A 10 21.28 9.22 5.27
CA GLU A 10 20.58 8.13 4.59
C GLU A 10 19.94 7.16 5.59
N VAL A 11 20.68 6.80 6.65
CA VAL A 11 20.16 5.99 7.76
C VAL A 11 19.00 6.72 8.48
N ASP A 12 19.12 8.03 8.69
CA ASP A 12 18.07 8.85 9.32
C ASP A 12 16.79 8.88 8.47
N LEU A 13 16.91 9.07 7.14
CA LEU A 13 15.77 9.04 6.21
C LEU A 13 15.06 7.68 6.20
N GLU A 14 15.80 6.57 6.18
CA GLU A 14 15.23 5.22 6.23
C GLU A 14 14.47 4.99 7.54
N GLN A 15 15.06 5.39 8.67
CA GLN A 15 14.40 5.31 9.98
C GLN A 15 13.13 6.15 10.04
N HIS A 16 13.16 7.36 9.49
CA HIS A 16 11.99 8.22 9.37
C HIS A 16 10.87 7.57 8.55
N GLU A 17 11.18 6.98 7.40
CA GLU A 17 10.19 6.31 6.56
C GLU A 17 9.57 5.08 7.26
N MET A 18 10.40 4.28 7.95
CA MET A 18 9.93 3.13 8.74
C MET A 18 8.96 3.57 9.84
N LEU A 19 9.26 4.67 10.54
CA LEU A 19 8.41 5.23 11.58
C LEU A 19 7.08 5.75 11.03
N GLU A 20 7.10 6.50 9.92
CA GLU A 20 5.88 7.00 9.28
C GLU A 20 4.97 5.86 8.79
N ASN A 21 5.56 4.82 8.23
CA ASN A 21 4.84 3.62 7.80
C ASN A 21 4.20 2.93 9.00
N ALA A 22 4.95 2.71 10.09
CA ALA A 22 4.42 2.12 11.32
C ALA A 22 3.26 2.96 11.91
N GLN A 23 3.40 4.29 11.95
CA GLN A 23 2.33 5.18 12.42
C GLN A 23 1.08 5.09 11.55
N THR A 24 1.25 5.04 10.22
CA THR A 24 0.14 4.89 9.28
C THR A 24 -0.62 3.59 9.52
N ARG A 25 0.09 2.48 9.76
CA ARG A 25 -0.52 1.18 10.11
C ARG A 25 -1.33 1.26 11.41
N ILE A 26 -0.80 1.92 12.43
CA ILE A 26 -1.48 2.09 13.71
C ILE A 26 -2.75 2.92 13.54
N LYS A 27 -2.68 4.03 12.80
CA LYS A 27 -3.85 4.89 12.51
C LYS A 27 -4.94 4.13 11.75
N GLN A 28 -4.59 3.32 10.76
CA GLN A 28 -5.55 2.49 10.01
C GLN A 28 -6.28 1.49 10.92
N LYS A 29 -5.54 0.76 11.77
CA LYS A 29 -6.13 -0.17 12.74
C LYS A 29 -7.04 0.56 13.73
N LYS A 30 -6.60 1.70 14.27
CA LYS A 30 -7.40 2.51 15.20
C LYS A 30 -8.71 2.97 14.56
N ARG A 31 -8.68 3.40 13.28
CA ARG A 31 -9.88 3.80 12.54
C ARG A 31 -10.87 2.65 12.40
N LEU A 32 -10.40 1.44 12.11
CA LEU A 32 -11.25 0.24 12.02
C LEU A 32 -11.93 -0.05 13.36
N TYR A 33 -11.20 0.04 14.49
CA TYR A 33 -11.79 -0.14 15.82
C TYR A 33 -12.87 0.91 16.13
N VAL A 34 -12.63 2.18 15.78
CA VAL A 34 -13.64 3.23 15.95
C VAL A 34 -14.90 2.91 15.14
N HIS A 35 -14.75 2.49 13.87
CA HIS A 35 -15.90 2.10 13.04
C HIS A 35 -16.63 0.88 13.61
N PHE A 36 -15.91 -0.09 14.18
CA PHE A 36 -16.50 -1.25 14.83
C PHE A 36 -17.35 -0.85 16.04
N VAL A 37 -16.85 0.06 16.89
CA VAL A 37 -17.59 0.57 18.05
C VAL A 37 -18.85 1.30 17.61
N ILE A 38 -18.76 2.16 16.59
CA ILE A 38 -19.93 2.85 16.02
C ILE A 38 -20.95 1.86 15.46
N PHE A 39 -20.49 0.82 14.76
CA PHE A 39 -21.34 -0.25 14.25
C PHE A 39 -22.09 -0.99 15.37
N LEU A 40 -21.40 -1.31 16.48
CA LEU A 40 -22.03 -1.95 17.63
C LEU A 40 -23.10 -1.06 18.28
N ILE A 41 -22.75 0.21 18.54
CA ILE A 41 -23.68 1.17 19.13
C ILE A 41 -24.90 1.38 18.22
N GLY A 42 -24.69 1.55 16.92
CA GLY A 42 -25.77 1.71 15.94
C GLY A 42 -26.65 0.45 15.82
N SER A 43 -26.05 -0.74 15.87
CA SER A 43 -26.81 -2.01 15.87
C SER A 43 -27.70 -2.15 17.11
N VAL A 44 -27.18 -1.81 18.29
CA VAL A 44 -27.98 -1.77 19.52
C VAL A 44 -29.11 -0.74 19.40
N PHE A 45 -28.84 0.44 18.85
CA PHE A 45 -29.85 1.48 18.66
C PHE A 45 -30.98 1.06 17.70
N LEU A 46 -30.65 0.36 16.60
CA LEU A 46 -31.63 -0.19 15.67
C LEU A 46 -32.54 -1.24 16.33
N ILE A 47 -31.98 -2.12 17.17
CA ILE A 47 -32.76 -3.10 17.93
C ILE A 47 -33.69 -2.40 18.92
N LEU A 48 -33.20 -1.38 19.62
CA LEU A 48 -34.00 -0.59 20.57
C LEU A 48 -35.16 0.13 19.88
N ILE A 49 -34.93 0.76 18.72
CA ILE A 49 -36.00 1.41 17.94
C ILE A 49 -37.09 0.40 17.56
N ASN A 50 -36.71 -0.76 17.02
CA ASN A 50 -37.69 -1.75 16.59
C ASN A 50 -38.49 -2.30 17.79
N LYS A 51 -37.81 -2.67 18.90
CA LYS A 51 -38.47 -3.29 20.06
C LYS A 51 -39.25 -2.32 20.95
N ILE A 52 -38.79 -1.07 21.10
CA ILE A 52 -39.40 -0.10 22.03
C ILE A 52 -40.42 0.78 21.32
N LEU A 53 -40.13 1.23 20.10
CA LEU A 53 -41.02 2.11 19.33
C LEU A 53 -42.00 1.32 18.45
N LYS A 54 -41.93 -0.03 18.45
CA LYS A 54 -42.77 -0.94 17.66
C LYS A 54 -42.82 -0.60 16.16
N TYR A 55 -41.75 0.04 15.67
CA TYR A 55 -41.70 0.54 14.29
C TYR A 55 -41.41 -0.61 13.33
N GLY A 56 -42.42 -1.02 12.56
CA GLY A 56 -42.35 -2.19 11.68
C GLY A 56 -42.54 -3.52 12.41
N GLU A 57 -43.46 -3.59 13.38
CA GLU A 57 -43.72 -4.76 14.24
C GLU A 57 -44.01 -6.08 13.50
N THR A 58 -44.43 -6.02 12.24
CA THR A 58 -44.71 -7.20 11.40
C THR A 58 -43.50 -7.72 10.63
N TYR A 59 -42.39 -6.97 10.57
CA TYR A 59 -41.21 -7.35 9.80
C TYR A 59 -39.90 -6.87 10.45
N ASP A 60 -38.98 -7.80 10.72
CA ASP A 60 -37.68 -7.54 11.34
C ASP A 60 -36.67 -6.87 10.37
N TRP A 61 -37.04 -5.71 9.83
CA TRP A 61 -36.24 -4.94 8.87
C TRP A 61 -34.84 -4.58 9.41
N PHE A 62 -34.70 -4.43 10.73
CA PHE A 62 -33.44 -4.14 11.38
C PHE A 62 -32.40 -5.24 11.16
N ILE A 63 -32.82 -6.50 10.99
CA ILE A 63 -31.91 -7.63 10.69
C ILE A 63 -31.24 -7.40 9.33
N TRP A 64 -32.00 -6.98 8.33
CA TRP A 64 -31.46 -6.67 7.00
C TRP A 64 -30.53 -5.46 7.04
N CYS A 65 -30.88 -4.41 7.78
CA CYS A 65 -29.99 -3.25 7.97
C CYS A 65 -28.68 -3.64 8.66
N ILE A 66 -28.74 -4.40 9.75
CA ILE A 66 -27.54 -4.86 10.47
C ILE A 66 -26.72 -5.80 9.58
N THR A 67 -27.35 -6.70 8.85
CA THR A 67 -26.66 -7.65 7.95
C THR A 67 -25.92 -6.92 6.84
N PHE A 68 -26.58 -5.98 6.15
CA PHE A 68 -25.95 -5.18 5.11
C PHE A 68 -24.78 -4.35 5.67
N TRP A 69 -24.97 -3.75 6.84
CA TRP A 69 -23.93 -2.92 7.45
C TRP A 69 -22.75 -3.76 7.98
N ALA A 70 -23.03 -4.96 8.51
CA ALA A 70 -22.02 -5.94 8.90
C ALA A 70 -21.21 -6.40 7.68
N PHE A 71 -21.86 -6.63 6.53
CA PHE A 71 -21.18 -6.99 5.29
C PHE A 71 -20.19 -5.90 4.84
N LEU A 72 -20.60 -4.63 4.85
CA LEU A 72 -19.70 -3.50 4.57
C LEU A 72 -18.54 -3.42 5.57
N PHE A 73 -18.82 -3.66 6.85
CA PHE A 73 -17.79 -3.70 7.88
C PHE A 73 -16.77 -4.83 7.65
N ILE A 74 -17.22 -6.03 7.26
CA ILE A 74 -16.33 -7.16 6.94
C ILE A 74 -15.40 -6.80 5.77
N ILE A 75 -15.93 -6.19 4.70
CA ILE A 75 -15.10 -5.72 3.58
C ILE A 75 -14.06 -4.71 4.06
N HIS A 76 -14.47 -3.74 4.89
CA HIS A 76 -13.56 -2.74 5.43
C HIS A 76 -12.46 -3.38 6.30
N ALA A 77 -12.83 -4.32 7.17
CA ALA A 77 -11.91 -5.07 8.01
C ALA A 77 -10.92 -5.89 7.16
N PHE A 78 -11.40 -6.60 6.15
CA PHE A 78 -10.56 -7.37 5.23
C PHE A 78 -9.56 -6.48 4.50
N ASN A 79 -9.99 -5.30 4.03
CA ASN A 79 -9.09 -4.34 3.39
C ASN A 79 -7.97 -3.84 4.32
N VAL A 80 -8.29 -3.55 5.58
CA VAL A 80 -7.31 -3.06 6.56
C VAL A 80 -6.34 -4.16 7.00
N PHE A 81 -6.82 -5.40 7.20
CA PHE A 81 -5.99 -6.50 7.69
C PHE A 81 -5.26 -7.29 6.60
N VAL A 82 -5.90 -7.54 5.46
CA VAL A 82 -5.38 -8.39 4.38
C VAL A 82 -4.81 -7.54 3.25
N THR A 83 -5.65 -6.74 2.56
CA THR A 83 -5.23 -5.98 1.38
C THR A 83 -4.05 -5.07 1.69
N GLN A 84 -4.12 -4.32 2.78
CA GLN A 84 -3.04 -3.42 3.18
C GLN A 84 -1.79 -4.18 3.68
N LYS A 85 -1.91 -5.41 4.21
CA LYS A 85 -0.74 -6.21 4.64
C LYS A 85 -0.04 -6.86 3.44
N PHE A 86 -0.80 -7.33 2.45
CA PHE A 86 -0.27 -8.05 1.29
C PHE A 86 0.10 -7.11 0.13
N MET A 87 -0.65 -6.04 -0.08
CA MET A 87 -0.53 -5.09 -1.19
C MET A 87 -0.28 -3.66 -0.67
N GLY A 88 0.49 -3.56 0.43
CA GLY A 88 0.92 -2.29 0.99
C GLY A 88 2.16 -1.72 0.29
N LYS A 89 2.69 -0.60 0.82
CA LYS A 89 3.89 0.07 0.29
C LYS A 89 5.09 -0.85 0.10
N ASP A 90 5.29 -1.84 0.97
CA ASP A 90 6.41 -2.79 0.85
C ASP A 90 6.28 -3.68 -0.39
N TRP A 91 5.06 -4.11 -0.70
CA TRP A 91 4.79 -4.88 -1.92
C TRP A 91 5.01 -4.00 -3.15
N GLU A 92 4.51 -2.77 -3.14
CA GLU A 92 4.73 -1.81 -4.24
C GLU A 92 6.21 -1.53 -4.47
N ARG A 93 7.00 -1.35 -3.39
CA ARG A 93 8.45 -1.16 -3.46
C ARG A 93 9.13 -2.37 -4.10
N THR A 94 8.76 -3.57 -3.66
CA THR A 94 9.29 -4.82 -4.23
C THR A 94 8.97 -4.95 -5.73
N GLN A 95 7.75 -4.60 -6.16
CA GLN A 95 7.40 -4.62 -7.58
C GLN A 95 8.18 -3.57 -8.38
N ARG A 96 8.36 -2.36 -7.83
CA ARG A 96 9.14 -1.30 -8.45
C ARG A 96 10.59 -1.71 -8.65
N GLU A 97 11.23 -2.28 -7.63
CA GLU A 97 12.61 -2.75 -7.70
C GLU A 97 12.79 -3.83 -8.78
N LYS A 98 11.84 -4.77 -8.88
CA LYS A 98 11.83 -5.79 -9.96
C LYS A 98 11.78 -5.15 -11.34
N LEU A 99 10.92 -4.14 -11.54
CA LEU A 99 10.80 -3.43 -12.82
C LEU A 99 12.07 -2.65 -13.16
N VAL A 100 12.64 -1.94 -12.19
CA VAL A 100 13.90 -1.19 -12.36
C VAL A 100 15.06 -2.13 -12.69
N ALA A 101 15.14 -3.29 -12.04
CA ALA A 101 16.15 -4.30 -12.34
C ALA A 101 16.03 -4.82 -13.79
N LYS A 102 14.80 -5.05 -14.26
CA LYS A 102 14.54 -5.46 -15.66
C LYS A 102 14.97 -4.38 -16.66
N GLN A 103 14.68 -3.11 -16.36
CA GLN A 103 15.11 -1.98 -17.19
C GLN A 103 16.63 -1.85 -17.25
N LYS A 104 17.31 -1.94 -16.10
CA LYS A 104 18.79 -1.91 -16.04
C LYS A 104 19.42 -3.03 -16.86
N LYS A 105 18.86 -4.25 -16.78
CA LYS A 105 19.32 -5.39 -17.59
C LYS A 105 19.18 -5.09 -19.09
N ARG A 106 18.04 -4.56 -19.52
CA ARG A 106 17.80 -4.20 -20.92
C ARG A 106 18.75 -3.11 -21.42
N ILE A 107 19.03 -2.10 -20.60
CA ILE A 107 20.02 -1.05 -20.94
C ILE A 107 21.42 -1.66 -21.10
N ALA A 108 21.82 -2.58 -20.23
CA ALA A 108 23.12 -3.26 -20.34
C ALA A 108 23.22 -4.13 -21.60
N GLU A 109 22.14 -4.81 -21.98
CA GLU A 109 22.07 -5.56 -23.26
C GLU A 109 22.24 -4.62 -24.46
N ILE A 110 21.50 -3.51 -24.50
CA ILE A 110 21.60 -2.51 -25.58
C ILE A 110 23.01 -1.92 -25.66
N GLN A 111 23.62 -1.59 -24.52
CA GLN A 111 24.99 -1.07 -24.46
C GLN A 111 26.00 -2.07 -25.06
N LYS A 112 25.82 -3.37 -24.76
CA LYS A 112 26.66 -4.44 -25.31
C LYS A 112 26.46 -4.63 -26.82
N GLU A 113 25.23 -4.54 -27.32
CA GLU A 113 24.93 -4.56 -28.76
C GLU A 113 25.62 -3.41 -29.48
N ILE A 114 25.52 -2.18 -28.95
CA ILE A 114 26.18 -0.99 -29.51
C ILE A 114 27.70 -1.17 -29.59
N GLU A 115 28.33 -1.68 -28.53
CA GLU A 115 29.78 -1.94 -28.51
C GLU A 115 30.21 -3.02 -29.51
N THR A 116 29.33 -3.98 -29.79
CA THR A 116 29.59 -5.07 -30.74
C THR A 116 29.42 -4.62 -32.19
N ASP A 117 28.38 -3.83 -32.49
CA ASP A 117 28.08 -3.33 -33.85
C ASP A 117 28.99 -2.16 -34.25
N PHE A 118 29.34 -1.31 -33.28
CA PHE A 118 30.22 -0.15 -33.43
C PHE A 118 31.44 -0.25 -32.49
N PRO A 119 32.34 -1.22 -32.69
CA PRO A 119 33.56 -1.28 -31.90
C PRO A 119 34.36 0.01 -32.13
N LEU A 120 34.91 0.60 -31.07
CA LEU A 120 35.70 1.85 -31.12
C LEU A 120 36.83 1.81 -32.17
N SER A 121 37.26 0.61 -32.56
CA SER A 121 38.20 0.37 -33.67
C SER A 121 37.68 0.78 -35.05
N LYS A 122 36.37 0.66 -35.33
CA LYS A 122 35.76 1.11 -36.60
C LYS A 122 35.57 2.63 -36.67
N ILE A 123 35.41 3.28 -35.52
CA ILE A 123 35.27 4.74 -35.43
C ILE A 123 36.62 5.40 -35.74
N ASN A 124 37.71 4.91 -35.14
CA ASN A 124 39.05 5.45 -35.40
C ASN A 124 39.50 5.25 -36.86
N LYS A 125 39.14 4.12 -37.48
CA LYS A 125 39.45 3.83 -38.90
C LYS A 125 38.75 4.73 -39.93
N LYS A 126 37.70 5.45 -39.53
CA LYS A 126 36.95 6.37 -40.40
C LYS A 126 37.42 7.82 -40.31
N ILE A 127 38.29 8.13 -39.35
CA ILE A 127 38.72 9.48 -38.97
C ILE A 127 40.20 9.73 -39.36
N GLU A 128 40.99 8.68 -39.60
CA GLU A 128 42.28 8.85 -40.30
C GLU A 128 42.05 9.24 -41.77
N PRO A 129 42.79 10.25 -42.29
CA PRO A 129 42.44 11.05 -43.47
C PRO A 129 42.44 10.30 -44.81
#